data_AF-A0A9W6MMB1-F1
#
_entry.id   AF-A0A9W6MMB1-F1
#
_cell.length_a   1.000
_cell.length_b   1.000
_cell.length_c   1.000
_cell.angle_alpha   90.00
_cell.angle_beta   90.00
_cell.angle_gamma   90.00
#
_symmetry.space_group_name_H-M   'P 1'
#
loop_
_entity.id
_entity.type
_entity.pdbx_description
1 polymer ?
#
loop_
_entity_poly.entity_id
_entity_poly.type
_entity_poly.pdbx_seq_one_letter_code
_entity_poly.pdbx_strand_id
1 'polypeptide(L)'
;MAETVHADTDRAEPRRRPDAEAYWRSGLTHAEATRRERAETWREETRSPWEASPPGLVVWLVWRALYKGFQPLWLILSLLAAGWFGGQWLIGRGDLDPPPADESASGRLSVAIAAAVPPGMDPRAFWEDRLDAALDGDRRRRADIDRFRAWAALGPDLIGRDRLALESLAGDGDAAALDAQLRAGPPWERQALMDRALSERLAAGRSAGLEPPELVLAPERLRQRHDRALFLWSIADTSARAFFRGRARGEFEMRSLPGLVAEDVAGDTRLYGGVRHFVIQACAHRAAAFEGCDAAIIPDAPADTLSFGLAAVEAGLVQLQISPSVAMSGAEILQAAGRAGRLTEDFRSALEADLAAVLSSGEALAALSATGLRADIAFAAPDQTALLLRGRIDARTREGAGPLSEMLRDIAAIRAQTSPAVAIRLLDGLAGPDDVRRLRGLVDMAGGRVLAVRELLGEAALTVVEPAIPAPVVESADQDRLKRNAMLALISAAVVVLLTLVRLATPRRIRLGARTNLADAWMSRLTLGRKT
;
A
#
# COMPACT_ATOMS: atom_id res chain seq x y z
N MET A 1 -13.44 56.35 82.29
CA MET A 1 -13.55 57.82 82.18
C MET A 1 -12.94 58.17 80.83
N ALA A 2 -13.72 58.29 79.76
CA ALA A 2 -14.69 59.36 79.48
C ALA A 2 -14.00 60.73 79.46
N GLU A 3 -13.64 61.20 78.26
CA GLU A 3 -14.01 62.50 77.66
C GLU A 3 -13.16 62.74 76.41
N THR A 4 -13.78 62.63 75.22
CA THR A 4 -14.18 63.74 74.32
C THR A 4 -13.01 64.35 73.55
N VAL A 5 -12.95 64.05 72.25
CA VAL A 5 -12.35 64.96 71.27
C VAL A 5 -13.38 65.21 70.19
N HIS A 6 -13.55 66.50 69.96
CA HIS A 6 -14.45 67.18 69.07
C HIS A 6 -14.49 66.60 67.66
N ALA A 7 -15.71 66.63 67.12
CA ALA A 7 -15.95 66.69 65.70
C ALA A 7 -15.17 67.87 65.10
N ASP A 8 -14.28 67.55 64.17
CA ASP A 8 -13.87 68.48 63.14
C ASP A 8 -14.30 67.89 61.79
N THR A 9 -15.07 68.71 61.08
CA THR A 9 -15.82 68.40 59.88
C THR A 9 -14.88 68.36 58.66
N ASP A 10 -14.39 67.19 58.30
CA ASP A 10 -13.80 66.97 56.97
C ASP A 10 -14.91 66.65 55.96
N ARG A 11 -15.17 67.65 55.11
CA ARG A 11 -15.95 67.55 53.88
C ARG A 11 -15.42 66.38 53.05
N ALA A 12 -16.15 65.27 53.01
CA ALA A 12 -15.91 64.22 52.04
C ALA A 12 -16.15 64.79 50.63
N GLU A 13 -15.06 65.02 49.89
CA GLU A 13 -15.14 65.28 48.45
C GLU A 13 -15.97 64.17 47.78
N PRO A 14 -16.89 64.52 46.87
CA PRO A 14 -17.64 63.50 46.13
C PRO A 14 -16.63 62.67 45.33
N ARG A 15 -16.59 61.34 45.55
CA ARG A 15 -15.83 60.39 44.73
C ARG A 15 -16.09 60.71 43.24
N ARG A 16 -15.12 61.34 42.57
CA ARG A 16 -15.19 61.59 41.12
C ARG A 16 -15.33 60.24 40.43
N ARG A 17 -16.44 60.05 39.73
CA ARG A 17 -16.71 58.83 38.97
C ARG A 17 -15.66 58.70 37.86
N PRO A 18 -15.22 57.46 37.54
CA PRO A 18 -14.45 57.23 36.34
C PRO A 18 -15.32 57.59 35.13
N ASP A 19 -14.87 58.55 34.33
CA ASP A 19 -15.47 58.89 33.04
C ASP A 19 -15.10 57.84 31.98
N ALA A 20 -15.70 57.94 30.78
CA ALA A 20 -15.33 57.08 29.66
C ALA A 20 -13.82 57.06 29.39
N GLU A 21 -13.10 58.16 29.65
CA GLU A 21 -11.65 58.20 29.50
C GLU A 21 -10.91 57.33 30.52
N ALA A 22 -11.33 57.34 31.79
CA ALA A 22 -10.77 56.46 32.82
C ALA A 22 -10.98 54.98 32.47
N TYR A 23 -12.13 54.62 31.89
CA TYR A 23 -12.39 53.27 31.40
C TYR A 23 -11.60 52.90 30.16
N TRP A 24 -11.40 53.84 29.23
CA TRP A 24 -10.56 53.66 28.05
C TRP A 24 -9.10 53.40 28.44
N ARG A 25 -8.55 54.19 29.38
CA ARG A 25 -7.18 53.99 29.93
C ARG A 25 -7.00 52.64 30.61
N SER A 26 -8.08 51.98 31.03
CA SER A 26 -8.06 50.63 31.62
C SER A 26 -8.05 49.48 30.60
N GLY A 27 -8.01 49.79 29.30
CA GLY A 27 -7.87 48.83 28.20
C GLY A 27 -9.17 48.46 27.47
N LEU A 28 -10.26 49.21 27.65
CA LEU A 28 -11.49 49.05 26.86
C LEU A 28 -11.39 49.84 25.55
N THR A 29 -12.09 49.45 24.49
CA THR A 29 -12.20 50.32 23.30
C THR A 29 -13.03 51.56 23.64
N HIS A 30 -12.82 52.67 22.93
CA HIS A 30 -13.58 53.92 23.17
C HIS A 30 -15.11 53.69 23.11
N ALA A 31 -15.57 52.83 22.20
CA ALA A 31 -16.98 52.47 22.08
C ALA A 31 -17.49 51.60 23.25
N GLU A 32 -16.65 50.77 23.87
CA GLU A 32 -17.02 49.97 25.05
C GLU A 32 -16.98 50.80 26.34
N ALA A 33 -16.01 51.69 26.47
CA ALA A 33 -15.88 52.59 27.61
C ALA A 33 -17.08 53.53 27.74
N THR A 34 -17.49 54.16 26.62
CA THR A 34 -18.70 55.00 26.54
C THR A 34 -19.98 54.22 26.81
N ARG A 35 -20.10 52.97 26.32
CA ARG A 35 -21.25 52.11 26.63
C ARG A 35 -21.30 51.75 28.12
N ARG A 36 -20.15 51.46 28.72
CA ARG A 36 -20.07 51.12 30.14
C ARG A 36 -20.48 52.30 31.02
N GLU A 37 -19.94 53.47 30.76
CA GLU A 37 -20.29 54.71 31.47
C GLU A 37 -21.80 54.98 31.40
N ARG A 38 -22.40 54.90 30.19
CA ARG A 38 -23.86 55.07 30.04
C ARG A 38 -24.66 54.02 30.81
N ALA A 39 -24.24 52.76 30.79
CA ALA A 39 -24.93 51.68 31.50
C ALA A 39 -24.86 51.87 33.03
N GLU A 40 -23.71 52.31 33.56
CA GLU A 40 -23.55 52.61 34.98
C GLU A 40 -24.40 53.82 35.40
N THR A 41 -24.35 54.92 34.64
CA THR A 41 -25.20 56.10 34.86
C THR A 41 -26.68 55.73 34.85
N TRP A 42 -27.14 54.93 33.89
CA TRP A 42 -28.52 54.48 33.83
C TRP A 42 -28.93 53.63 35.02
N ARG A 43 -28.05 52.74 35.50
CA ARG A 43 -28.32 51.89 36.68
C ARG A 43 -28.43 52.72 37.97
N GLU A 44 -27.63 53.76 38.12
CA GLU A 44 -27.68 54.62 39.29
C GLU A 44 -28.95 55.48 39.31
N GLU A 45 -29.34 56.01 38.13
CA GLU A 45 -30.57 56.76 37.93
C GLU A 45 -31.84 55.89 38.03
N THR A 46 -31.71 54.57 37.99
CA THR A 46 -32.84 53.64 38.10
C THR A 46 -33.25 53.45 39.57
N ARG A 47 -34.55 53.45 39.85
CA ARG A 47 -35.10 53.18 41.20
C ARG A 47 -34.71 51.79 41.71
N SER A 48 -34.63 51.63 43.03
CA SER A 48 -34.41 50.29 43.57
C SER A 48 -35.66 49.43 43.32
N PRO A 49 -35.54 48.09 43.19
CA PRO A 49 -36.68 47.21 42.97
C PRO A 49 -37.78 47.34 44.03
N TRP A 50 -37.41 47.77 45.24
CA TRP A 50 -38.30 47.95 46.38
C TRP A 50 -39.05 49.28 46.38
N GLU A 51 -38.64 50.23 45.52
CA GLU A 51 -39.25 51.55 45.33
C GLU A 51 -40.11 51.63 44.05
N ALA A 52 -40.11 50.56 43.23
CA ALA A 52 -40.81 50.51 41.96
C ALA A 52 -42.29 50.14 42.15
N SER A 53 -43.13 50.51 41.18
CA SER A 53 -44.54 50.09 41.20
C SER A 53 -44.65 48.57 41.01
N PRO A 54 -45.66 47.90 41.60
CA PRO A 54 -45.86 46.46 41.48
C PRO A 54 -45.81 45.92 40.03
N PRO A 55 -46.43 46.55 39.01
CA PRO A 55 -46.33 46.06 37.63
C PRO A 55 -44.91 46.20 37.06
N GLY A 56 -44.17 47.26 37.41
CA GLY A 56 -42.79 47.44 36.99
C GLY A 56 -41.85 46.36 37.56
N LEU A 57 -42.07 45.97 38.82
CA LEU A 57 -41.31 44.90 39.48
C LEU A 57 -41.55 43.53 38.82
N VAL A 58 -42.79 43.18 38.48
CA VAL A 58 -43.12 41.91 37.82
C VAL A 58 -42.45 41.81 36.45
N VAL A 59 -42.56 42.86 35.64
CA VAL A 59 -41.91 42.88 34.30
C VAL A 59 -40.40 42.81 34.44
N TRP A 60 -39.82 43.51 35.43
CA TRP A 60 -38.39 43.41 35.71
C TRP A 60 -37.96 42.00 36.13
N LEU A 61 -38.72 41.30 36.98
CA LEU A 61 -38.44 39.93 37.40
C LEU A 61 -38.50 38.95 36.23
N VAL A 62 -39.50 39.07 35.35
CA VAL A 62 -39.61 38.24 34.12
C VAL A 62 -38.42 38.50 33.20
N TRP A 63 -38.06 39.76 32.98
CA TRP A 63 -36.86 40.12 32.21
C TRP A 63 -35.59 39.55 32.83
N ARG A 64 -35.45 39.63 34.16
CA ARG A 64 -34.28 39.11 34.90
C ARG A 64 -34.16 37.60 34.77
N ALA A 65 -35.29 36.88 34.85
CA ALA A 65 -35.37 35.44 34.70
C ALA A 65 -34.98 35.01 33.27
N LEU A 66 -35.50 35.69 32.24
CA LEU A 66 -35.15 35.43 30.85
C LEU A 66 -33.67 35.74 30.58
N TYR A 67 -33.19 36.93 30.97
CA TYR A 67 -31.85 37.39 30.64
C TYR A 67 -30.74 36.62 31.38
N LYS A 68 -30.95 36.26 32.64
CA LYS A 68 -29.97 35.46 33.41
C LYS A 68 -30.16 33.96 33.28
N GLY A 69 -31.38 33.48 33.00
CA GLY A 69 -31.71 32.06 32.90
C GLY A 69 -31.44 31.44 31.53
N PHE A 70 -31.50 32.22 30.44
CA PHE A 70 -31.36 31.68 29.08
C PHE A 70 -29.99 31.02 28.83
N GLN A 71 -28.90 31.65 29.28
CA GLN A 71 -27.54 31.15 29.03
C GLN A 71 -27.22 29.80 29.72
N PRO A 72 -27.50 29.59 31.04
CA PRO A 72 -27.30 28.28 31.65
C PRO A 72 -28.26 27.22 31.10
N LEU A 73 -29.49 27.58 30.77
CA LEU A 73 -30.48 26.65 30.21
C LEU A 73 -30.05 26.12 28.83
N TRP A 74 -29.54 27.01 27.97
CA TRP A 74 -29.04 26.65 26.64
C TRP A 74 -27.86 25.67 26.71
N LEU A 75 -26.97 25.85 27.68
CA LEU A 75 -25.81 24.97 27.87
C LEU A 75 -26.23 23.58 28.37
N ILE A 76 -27.20 23.51 29.29
CA ILE A 76 -27.78 22.24 29.77
C ILE A 76 -28.46 21.49 28.63
N LEU A 77 -29.28 22.16 27.83
CA LEU A 77 -29.94 21.55 26.67
C LEU A 77 -28.93 21.03 25.64
N SER A 78 -27.85 21.78 25.40
CA SER A 78 -26.79 21.35 24.48
C SER A 78 -26.04 20.12 24.99
N LEU A 79 -25.78 20.03 26.29
CA LEU A 79 -25.17 18.86 26.93
C LEU A 79 -26.09 17.63 26.86
N LEU A 80 -27.39 17.81 27.11
CA LEU A 80 -28.37 16.73 27.01
C LEU A 80 -28.49 16.22 25.57
N ALA A 81 -28.52 17.11 24.58
CA ALA A 81 -28.52 16.73 23.17
C ALA A 81 -27.25 15.97 22.79
N ALA A 82 -26.07 16.45 23.19
CA ALA A 82 -24.81 15.77 22.94
C ALA A 82 -24.76 14.37 23.59
N GLY A 83 -25.22 14.25 24.84
CA GLY A 83 -25.32 12.97 25.54
C GLY A 83 -26.31 12.01 24.87
N TRP A 84 -27.46 12.51 24.43
CA TRP A 84 -28.48 11.72 23.73
C TRP A 84 -27.96 11.19 22.38
N PHE A 85 -27.41 12.05 21.52
CA PHE A 85 -26.87 11.64 20.23
C PHE A 85 -25.63 10.75 20.38
N GLY A 86 -24.77 11.01 21.37
CA GLY A 86 -23.62 10.16 21.69
C GLY A 86 -24.05 8.77 22.18
N GLY A 87 -25.09 8.69 23.02
CA GLY A 87 -25.67 7.43 23.48
C GLY A 87 -26.31 6.62 22.36
N GLN A 88 -27.10 7.26 21.49
CA GLN A 88 -27.69 6.62 20.30
C GLN A 88 -26.60 6.08 19.35
N TRP A 89 -25.50 6.81 19.18
CA TRP A 89 -24.36 6.33 18.39
C TRP A 89 -23.66 5.13 19.02
N LEU A 90 -23.48 5.13 20.35
CA LEU A 90 -22.89 4.00 21.09
C LEU A 90 -23.74 2.74 21.02
N ILE A 91 -25.06 2.89 21.15
CA ILE A 91 -26.03 1.78 21.05
C ILE A 91 -26.08 1.25 19.61
N GLY A 92 -26.12 2.14 18.62
CA GLY A 92 -26.12 1.75 17.21
C GLY A 92 -24.82 1.09 16.73
N ARG A 93 -23.70 1.32 17.42
CA ARG A 93 -22.41 0.68 17.10
C ARG A 93 -22.33 -0.79 17.56
N GLY A 94 -23.16 -1.20 18.51
CA GLY A 94 -23.24 -2.60 18.95
C GLY A 94 -23.88 -3.54 17.93
N ASP A 95 -24.61 -2.99 16.96
CA ASP A 95 -25.40 -3.72 15.94
C ASP A 95 -24.87 -3.49 14.51
N LEU A 96 -23.76 -2.77 14.37
CA LEU A 96 -23.07 -2.68 13.08
C LEU A 96 -22.25 -3.95 12.92
N ASP A 97 -22.73 -4.85 12.05
CA ASP A 97 -21.86 -5.80 11.40
C ASP A 97 -20.60 -5.04 10.94
N PRO A 98 -19.40 -5.59 11.17
CA PRO A 98 -18.20 -5.00 10.60
C PRO A 98 -18.47 -4.78 9.11
N PRO A 99 -18.06 -3.63 8.53
CA PRO A 99 -18.18 -3.47 7.09
C PRO A 99 -17.64 -4.75 6.45
N PRO A 100 -18.33 -5.37 5.48
CA PRO A 100 -17.79 -6.53 4.80
C PRO A 100 -16.39 -6.10 4.38
N ALA A 101 -15.37 -6.85 4.82
CA ALA A 101 -14.01 -6.52 4.48
C ALA A 101 -14.02 -6.33 2.96
N ASP A 102 -13.67 -5.13 2.48
CA ASP A 102 -13.31 -4.98 1.07
C ASP A 102 -12.35 -6.14 0.85
N GLU A 103 -12.77 -7.14 0.08
CA GLU A 103 -12.02 -8.38 -0.07
C GLU A 103 -10.72 -8.00 -0.73
N SER A 104 -9.72 -7.69 0.09
CA SER A 104 -8.43 -7.23 -0.37
C SER A 104 -7.96 -8.26 -1.39
N ALA A 105 -7.33 -7.84 -2.47
CA ALA A 105 -6.93 -8.77 -3.51
C ALA A 105 -6.08 -9.93 -2.93
N SER A 106 -5.29 -9.65 -1.87
CA SER A 106 -4.59 -10.66 -1.06
C SER A 106 -5.52 -11.64 -0.34
N GLY A 107 -6.67 -11.20 0.16
CA GLY A 107 -7.70 -12.06 0.75
C GLY A 107 -8.32 -13.01 -0.28
N ARG A 108 -8.71 -12.49 -1.46
CA ARG A 108 -9.22 -13.33 -2.57
C ARG A 108 -8.19 -14.38 -3.01
N LEU A 109 -6.93 -13.99 -3.11
CA LEU A 109 -5.84 -14.91 -3.42
C LEU A 109 -5.69 -15.98 -2.34
N SER A 110 -5.75 -15.61 -1.06
CA SER A 110 -5.66 -16.58 0.05
C SER A 110 -6.80 -17.59 0.01
N VAL A 111 -8.03 -17.15 -0.27
CA VAL A 111 -9.20 -18.02 -0.44
C VAL A 111 -9.02 -18.96 -1.64
N ALA A 112 -8.56 -18.46 -2.78
CA ALA A 112 -8.29 -19.27 -3.96
C ALA A 112 -7.21 -20.34 -3.70
N ILE A 113 -6.14 -19.97 -2.97
CA ILE A 113 -5.07 -20.90 -2.58
C ILE A 113 -5.62 -22.01 -1.68
N ALA A 114 -6.38 -21.65 -0.63
CA ALA A 114 -6.95 -22.63 0.30
C ALA A 114 -7.94 -23.58 -0.41
N ALA A 115 -8.74 -23.06 -1.35
CA ALA A 115 -9.69 -23.85 -2.13
C ALA A 115 -9.03 -24.82 -3.13
N ALA A 116 -7.76 -24.61 -3.48
CA ALA A 116 -7.03 -25.46 -4.42
C ALA A 116 -6.44 -26.72 -3.78
N VAL A 117 -6.51 -26.87 -2.45
CA VAL A 117 -6.13 -28.13 -1.77
C VAL A 117 -7.09 -29.25 -2.20
N PRO A 118 -6.59 -30.43 -2.61
CA PRO A 118 -7.44 -31.55 -2.99
C PRO A 118 -8.46 -31.92 -1.89
N PRO A 119 -9.73 -32.20 -2.24
CA PRO A 119 -10.76 -32.49 -1.26
C PRO A 119 -10.42 -33.74 -0.44
N GLY A 120 -10.54 -33.63 0.88
CA GLY A 120 -10.24 -34.71 1.84
C GLY A 120 -8.76 -34.85 2.20
N MET A 121 -7.86 -34.05 1.63
CA MET A 121 -6.46 -34.00 2.02
C MET A 121 -6.24 -32.93 3.09
N ASP A 122 -5.43 -33.23 4.12
CA ASP A 122 -5.01 -32.22 5.09
C ASP A 122 -4.07 -31.20 4.40
N PRO A 123 -4.36 -29.89 4.46
CA PRO A 123 -3.53 -28.87 3.81
C PRO A 123 -2.06 -28.88 4.23
N ARG A 124 -1.77 -29.23 5.50
CA ARG A 124 -0.38 -29.34 5.98
C ARG A 124 0.33 -30.53 5.35
N ALA A 125 -0.31 -31.70 5.27
CA ALA A 125 0.24 -32.85 4.57
C ALA A 125 0.48 -32.56 3.08
N PHE A 126 -0.47 -31.89 2.41
CA PHE A 126 -0.30 -31.48 1.01
C PHE A 126 0.88 -30.52 0.85
N TRP A 127 1.00 -29.51 1.71
CA TRP A 127 2.12 -28.57 1.71
C TRP A 127 3.47 -29.28 1.88
N GLU A 128 3.57 -30.19 2.85
CA GLU A 128 4.79 -30.97 3.09
C GLU A 128 5.17 -31.86 1.92
N ASP A 129 4.19 -32.48 1.24
CA ASP A 129 4.40 -33.24 0.00
C ASP A 129 5.00 -32.36 -1.10
N ARG A 130 4.47 -31.15 -1.30
CA ARG A 130 5.01 -30.20 -2.29
C ARG A 130 6.43 -29.76 -1.98
N LEU A 131 6.74 -29.53 -0.70
CA LEU A 131 8.10 -29.22 -0.25
C LEU A 131 9.06 -30.39 -0.49
N ASP A 132 8.65 -31.61 -0.18
CA ASP A 132 9.46 -32.81 -0.40
C ASP A 132 9.71 -33.04 -1.90
N ALA A 133 8.69 -32.90 -2.73
CA ALA A 133 8.78 -33.00 -4.19
C ALA A 133 9.75 -31.96 -4.79
N ALA A 134 9.79 -30.74 -4.25
CA ALA A 134 10.76 -29.73 -4.68
C ALA A 134 12.21 -30.11 -4.35
N LEU A 135 12.44 -30.80 -3.22
CA LEU A 135 13.76 -31.30 -2.83
C LEU A 135 14.17 -32.57 -3.56
N ASP A 136 13.21 -33.40 -3.98
CA ASP A 136 13.46 -34.52 -4.89
C ASP A 136 13.84 -34.01 -6.29
N GLY A 137 13.26 -32.88 -6.70
CA GLY A 137 13.80 -32.03 -7.75
C GLY A 137 13.52 -32.51 -9.17
N ASP A 138 14.49 -32.35 -10.06
CA ASP A 138 14.36 -32.67 -11.49
C ASP A 138 14.62 -34.15 -11.82
N ARG A 139 14.58 -34.52 -13.12
CA ARG A 139 14.90 -35.89 -13.59
C ARG A 139 16.29 -36.39 -13.15
N ARG A 140 17.22 -35.49 -12.81
CA ARG A 140 18.56 -35.81 -12.30
C ARG A 140 18.62 -35.81 -10.77
N ARG A 141 17.47 -35.73 -10.10
CA ARG A 141 17.29 -35.64 -8.65
C ARG A 141 18.01 -34.45 -8.01
N ARG A 142 18.09 -33.34 -8.74
CA ARG A 142 18.67 -32.09 -8.23
C ARG A 142 17.56 -31.24 -7.64
N ALA A 143 17.66 -30.94 -6.34
CA ALA A 143 16.70 -30.11 -5.62
C ALA A 143 16.47 -28.75 -6.30
N ASP A 144 15.20 -28.39 -6.47
CA ASP A 144 14.77 -27.10 -6.97
C ASP A 144 14.48 -26.17 -5.78
N ILE A 145 15.51 -25.44 -5.35
CA ILE A 145 15.44 -24.58 -4.17
C ILE A 145 14.53 -23.36 -4.40
N ASP A 146 14.45 -22.83 -5.63
CA ASP A 146 13.52 -21.72 -5.93
C ASP A 146 12.06 -22.17 -5.75
N ARG A 147 11.73 -23.35 -6.25
CA ARG A 147 10.42 -23.97 -6.05
C ARG A 147 10.15 -24.27 -4.58
N PHE A 148 11.12 -24.85 -3.87
CA PHE A 148 11.00 -25.14 -2.44
C PHE A 148 10.70 -23.88 -1.63
N ARG A 149 11.44 -22.79 -1.88
CA ARG A 149 11.24 -21.49 -1.23
C ARG A 149 9.87 -20.90 -1.54
N ALA A 150 9.42 -20.97 -2.79
CA ALA A 150 8.10 -20.48 -3.17
C ALA A 150 6.98 -21.24 -2.45
N TRP A 151 7.07 -22.58 -2.37
CA TRP A 151 6.11 -23.40 -1.64
C TRP A 151 6.18 -23.15 -0.13
N ALA A 152 7.38 -22.95 0.43
CA ALA A 152 7.52 -22.59 1.84
C ALA A 152 6.81 -21.28 2.18
N ALA A 153 6.96 -20.26 1.32
CA ALA A 153 6.28 -18.97 1.47
C ALA A 153 4.75 -19.05 1.27
N LEU A 154 4.25 -20.05 0.52
CA LEU A 154 2.82 -20.29 0.32
C LEU A 154 2.13 -20.94 1.53
N GLY A 155 2.89 -21.65 2.37
CA GLY A 155 2.37 -22.49 3.46
C GLY A 155 1.31 -21.82 4.34
N PRO A 156 1.50 -20.56 4.81
CA PRO A 156 0.51 -19.89 5.64
C PRO A 156 -0.87 -19.68 4.98
N ASP A 157 -0.89 -19.36 3.68
CA ASP A 157 -2.14 -19.15 2.94
C ASP A 157 -2.81 -20.49 2.60
N LEU A 158 -2.01 -21.55 2.42
CA LEU A 158 -2.50 -22.91 2.13
C LEU A 158 -3.08 -23.62 3.37
N ILE A 159 -2.38 -23.56 4.51
CA ILE A 159 -2.79 -24.23 5.75
C ILE A 159 -3.86 -23.44 6.51
N GLY A 160 -3.84 -22.11 6.35
CA GLY A 160 -4.65 -21.17 7.11
C GLY A 160 -3.83 -20.54 8.23
N ARG A 161 -3.66 -19.22 8.16
CA ARG A 161 -2.91 -18.41 9.14
C ARG A 161 -3.45 -18.57 10.55
N ASP A 162 -4.77 -18.64 10.68
CA ASP A 162 -5.47 -18.84 11.94
C ASP A 162 -5.15 -20.19 12.58
N ARG A 163 -5.16 -21.27 11.78
CA ARG A 163 -4.79 -22.61 12.25
C ARG A 163 -3.35 -22.63 12.75
N LEU A 164 -2.43 -22.05 11.99
CA LEU A 164 -1.01 -21.97 12.36
C LEU A 164 -0.77 -21.14 13.63
N ALA A 165 -1.49 -20.04 13.79
CA ALA A 165 -1.41 -19.21 14.98
C ALA A 165 -1.92 -19.96 16.22
N LEU A 166 -3.03 -20.68 16.11
CA LEU A 166 -3.59 -21.50 17.18
C LEU A 166 -2.64 -22.64 17.56
N GLU A 167 -2.09 -23.36 16.58
CA GLU A 167 -1.06 -24.39 16.80
C GLU A 167 0.16 -23.80 17.53
N SER A 168 0.59 -22.59 17.15
CA SER A 168 1.71 -21.91 17.81
C SER A 168 1.40 -21.47 19.24
N LEU A 169 0.17 -21.04 19.53
CA LEU A 169 -0.24 -20.61 20.87
C LEU A 169 -0.49 -21.80 21.79
N ALA A 170 -1.04 -22.89 21.27
CA ALA A 170 -1.34 -24.11 22.02
C ALA A 170 -0.06 -24.84 22.43
N GLY A 171 1.00 -24.78 21.62
CA GLY A 171 2.24 -25.51 21.87
C GLY A 171 2.00 -27.02 21.92
N ASP A 172 2.36 -27.66 23.03
CA ASP A 172 2.09 -29.09 23.26
C ASP A 172 0.64 -29.37 23.72
N GLY A 173 -0.17 -28.32 23.92
CA GLY A 173 -1.58 -28.41 24.33
C GLY A 173 -2.56 -28.66 23.18
N ASP A 174 -3.85 -28.76 23.51
CA ASP A 174 -4.92 -28.95 22.52
C ASP A 174 -5.36 -27.62 21.90
N ALA A 175 -5.06 -27.44 20.61
CA ALA A 175 -5.43 -26.26 19.84
C ALA A 175 -6.95 -26.06 19.71
N ALA A 176 -7.74 -27.14 19.69
CA ALA A 176 -9.20 -27.04 19.61
C ALA A 176 -9.80 -26.51 20.92
N ALA A 177 -9.29 -26.97 22.06
CA ALA A 177 -9.68 -26.46 23.37
C ALA A 177 -9.30 -24.98 23.53
N LEU A 178 -8.10 -24.59 23.08
CA LEU A 178 -7.68 -23.20 23.07
C LEU A 178 -8.56 -22.33 22.18
N ASP A 179 -8.91 -22.79 20.97
CA ASP A 179 -9.78 -22.05 20.07
C ASP A 179 -11.18 -21.84 20.67
N ALA A 180 -11.75 -22.88 21.30
CA ALA A 180 -13.03 -22.78 21.99
C ALA A 180 -13.00 -21.73 23.12
N GLN A 181 -11.89 -21.67 23.88
CA GLN A 181 -11.69 -20.66 24.92
C GLN A 181 -11.56 -19.24 24.33
N LEU A 182 -10.80 -19.07 23.25
CA LEU A 182 -10.60 -17.76 22.62
C LEU A 182 -11.88 -17.24 21.96
N ARG A 183 -12.72 -18.12 21.40
CA ARG A 183 -14.03 -17.76 20.84
C ARG A 183 -15.05 -17.29 21.88
N ALA A 184 -14.85 -17.62 23.16
CA ALA A 184 -15.69 -17.12 24.24
C ALA A 184 -15.38 -15.64 24.60
N GLY A 185 -14.25 -15.10 24.13
CA GLY A 185 -13.85 -13.72 24.31
C GLY A 185 -14.21 -12.79 23.13
N PRO A 186 -13.83 -11.51 23.18
CA PRO A 186 -14.04 -10.57 22.09
C PRO A 186 -13.29 -10.97 20.81
N PRO A 187 -13.91 -10.89 19.61
CA PRO A 187 -13.31 -11.38 18.37
C PRO A 187 -12.04 -10.62 17.95
N TRP A 188 -11.95 -9.33 18.29
CA TRP A 188 -10.78 -8.50 17.99
C TRP A 188 -9.56 -8.86 18.87
N GLU A 189 -9.78 -9.32 20.11
CA GLU A 189 -8.69 -9.81 20.98
C GLU A 189 -8.14 -11.14 20.46
N ARG A 190 -9.05 -12.05 20.05
CA ARG A 190 -8.67 -13.32 19.41
C ARG A 190 -7.82 -13.07 18.17
N GLN A 191 -8.28 -12.20 17.26
CA GLN A 191 -7.52 -11.90 16.04
C GLN A 191 -6.15 -11.28 16.36
N ALA A 192 -6.09 -10.30 17.28
CA ALA A 192 -4.83 -9.66 17.65
C ALA A 192 -3.83 -10.66 18.27
N LEU A 193 -4.29 -11.61 19.09
CA LEU A 193 -3.45 -12.67 19.65
C LEU A 193 -2.95 -13.62 18.56
N MET A 194 -3.81 -14.00 17.62
CA MET A 194 -3.46 -14.92 16.53
C MET A 194 -2.46 -14.28 15.56
N ASP A 195 -2.71 -13.04 15.15
CA ASP A 195 -1.80 -12.26 14.29
C ASP A 195 -0.43 -12.09 14.95
N ARG A 196 -0.41 -11.81 16.26
CA ARG A 196 0.82 -11.68 17.04
C ARG A 196 1.59 -12.99 17.11
N ALA A 197 0.92 -14.10 17.43
CA ALA A 197 1.55 -15.41 17.54
C ALA A 197 2.23 -15.82 16.22
N LEU A 198 1.51 -15.69 15.10
CA LEU A 198 2.08 -15.98 13.79
C LEU A 198 3.25 -15.03 13.46
N SER A 199 3.11 -13.74 13.74
CA SER A 199 4.17 -12.75 13.51
C SER A 199 5.43 -13.03 14.32
N GLU A 200 5.29 -13.42 15.59
CA GLU A 200 6.40 -13.82 16.46
C GLU A 200 7.08 -15.09 15.95
N ARG A 201 6.29 -16.07 15.48
CA ARG A 201 6.81 -17.29 14.87
C ARG A 201 7.64 -17.00 13.61
N LEU A 202 7.12 -16.16 12.71
CA LEU A 202 7.84 -15.73 11.50
C LEU A 202 9.06 -14.86 11.83
N ALA A 203 9.00 -14.05 12.88
CA ALA A 203 10.15 -13.30 13.38
C ALA A 203 11.25 -14.24 13.89
N ALA A 204 10.90 -15.34 14.56
CA ALA A 204 11.86 -16.37 14.96
C ALA A 204 12.53 -16.99 13.73
N GLY A 205 11.76 -17.27 12.66
CA GLY A 205 12.32 -17.73 11.38
C GLY A 205 13.35 -16.76 10.79
N ARG A 206 13.04 -15.46 10.75
CA ARG A 206 13.98 -14.42 10.32
C ARG A 206 15.23 -14.38 11.19
N SER A 207 15.07 -14.45 12.52
CA SER A 207 16.21 -14.42 13.46
C SER A 207 17.13 -15.63 13.32
N ALA A 208 16.60 -16.77 12.87
CA ALA A 208 17.35 -17.97 12.56
C ALA A 208 17.99 -17.95 11.17
N GLY A 209 17.84 -16.87 10.40
CA GLY A 209 18.40 -16.73 9.05
C GLY A 209 17.71 -17.60 8.00
N LEU A 210 16.46 -18.02 8.24
CA LEU A 210 15.71 -18.83 7.28
C LEU A 210 15.17 -17.97 6.12
N GLU A 211 15.38 -18.44 4.89
CA GLU A 211 14.89 -17.80 3.67
C GLU A 211 14.06 -18.77 2.83
N PRO A 212 12.71 -18.63 2.79
CA PRO A 212 11.92 -17.60 3.44
C PRO A 212 11.66 -17.89 4.95
N PRO A 213 11.24 -16.91 5.76
CA PRO A 213 11.03 -17.10 7.20
C PRO A 213 9.95 -18.12 7.56
N GLU A 214 9.00 -18.35 6.66
CA GLU A 214 7.95 -19.37 6.77
C GLU A 214 8.51 -20.79 6.90
N LEU A 215 9.77 -21.03 6.51
CA LEU A 215 10.45 -22.32 6.74
C LEU A 215 10.49 -22.73 8.21
N VAL A 216 10.34 -21.78 9.14
CA VAL A 216 10.20 -22.09 10.57
C VAL A 216 8.99 -22.99 10.88
N LEU A 217 7.98 -23.01 10.00
CA LEU A 217 6.78 -23.83 10.10
C LEU A 217 6.96 -25.24 9.52
N ALA A 218 8.04 -25.46 8.75
CA ALA A 218 8.31 -26.73 8.10
C ALA A 218 8.90 -27.74 9.11
N PRO A 219 8.60 -29.04 8.94
CA PRO A 219 9.25 -30.11 9.69
C PRO A 219 10.78 -30.03 9.64
N GLU A 220 11.42 -30.35 10.75
CA GLU A 220 12.89 -30.34 10.87
C GLU A 220 13.58 -31.19 9.80
N ARG A 221 13.00 -32.35 9.46
CA ARG A 221 13.50 -33.24 8.39
C ARG A 221 13.64 -32.52 7.04
N LEU A 222 12.68 -31.65 6.68
CA LEU A 222 12.68 -30.93 5.41
C LEU A 222 13.70 -29.79 5.45
N ARG A 223 13.82 -29.09 6.57
CA ARG A 223 14.83 -28.04 6.77
C ARG A 223 16.25 -28.61 6.61
N GLN A 224 16.55 -29.73 7.27
CA GLN A 224 17.86 -30.38 7.16
C GLN A 224 18.18 -30.86 5.73
N ARG A 225 17.17 -31.39 5.00
CA ARG A 225 17.33 -31.76 3.59
C ARG A 225 17.60 -30.53 2.72
N HIS A 226 16.85 -29.44 2.92
CA HIS A 226 17.06 -28.17 2.24
C HIS A 226 18.49 -27.65 2.45
N ASP A 227 18.98 -27.60 3.70
CA ASP A 227 20.30 -27.04 4.00
C ASP A 227 21.42 -27.83 3.33
N ARG A 228 21.28 -29.16 3.23
CA ARG A 228 22.23 -30.00 2.48
C ARG A 228 22.19 -29.73 0.98
N ALA A 229 21.00 -29.52 0.43
CA ALA A 229 20.81 -29.28 -1.00
C ALA A 229 21.23 -27.85 -1.44
N LEU A 230 21.10 -26.88 -0.52
CA LEU A 230 21.35 -25.46 -0.78
C LEU A 230 22.77 -25.20 -1.31
N PHE A 231 23.78 -25.92 -0.82
CA PHE A 231 25.16 -25.72 -1.27
C PHE A 231 25.31 -25.97 -2.78
N LEU A 232 24.86 -27.12 -3.28
CA LEU A 232 24.98 -27.47 -4.70
C LEU A 232 24.17 -26.52 -5.59
N TRP A 233 22.97 -26.16 -5.14
CA TRP A 233 22.13 -25.19 -5.84
C TRP A 233 22.77 -23.79 -5.87
N SER A 234 23.38 -23.34 -4.76
CA SER A 234 23.97 -22.01 -4.64
C SER A 234 25.10 -21.75 -5.64
N ILE A 235 25.84 -22.80 -6.03
CA ILE A 235 26.87 -22.70 -7.08
C ILE A 235 26.22 -22.37 -8.42
N ALA A 236 25.18 -23.11 -8.81
CA ALA A 236 24.45 -22.89 -10.05
C ALA A 236 23.71 -21.53 -10.06
N ASP A 237 23.05 -21.17 -8.96
CA ASP A 237 22.38 -19.86 -8.81
C ASP A 237 23.37 -18.69 -8.86
N THR A 238 24.54 -18.82 -8.23
CA THR A 238 25.59 -17.79 -8.30
C THR A 238 26.07 -17.59 -9.73
N SER A 239 26.32 -18.68 -10.47
CA SER A 239 26.70 -18.64 -11.88
C SER A 239 25.61 -17.98 -12.74
N ALA A 240 24.35 -18.37 -12.55
CA ALA A 240 23.22 -17.78 -13.27
C ALA A 240 23.10 -16.27 -12.97
N ARG A 241 23.10 -15.88 -11.70
CA ARG A 241 23.04 -14.46 -11.29
C ARG A 241 24.21 -13.65 -11.85
N ALA A 242 25.41 -14.23 -11.91
CA ALA A 242 26.57 -13.57 -12.49
C ALA A 242 26.41 -13.37 -14.01
N PHE A 243 25.88 -14.35 -14.73
CA PHE A 243 25.55 -14.25 -16.16
C PHE A 243 24.52 -13.15 -16.41
N PHE A 244 23.35 -13.23 -15.79
CA PHE A 244 22.27 -12.26 -15.98
C PHE A 244 22.63 -10.83 -15.52
N ARG A 245 23.61 -10.66 -14.62
CA ARG A 245 24.11 -9.32 -14.23
C ARG A 245 25.20 -8.78 -15.16
N GLY A 246 25.57 -9.52 -16.21
CA GLY A 246 26.67 -9.17 -17.10
C GLY A 246 28.06 -9.24 -16.45
N ARG A 247 28.20 -9.96 -15.33
CA ARG A 247 29.49 -10.12 -14.61
C ARG A 247 30.27 -11.34 -15.06
N ALA A 248 29.58 -12.39 -15.50
CA ALA A 248 30.21 -13.55 -16.10
C ALA A 248 30.30 -13.38 -17.61
N ARG A 249 31.46 -13.72 -18.18
CA ARG A 249 31.69 -13.75 -19.63
C ARG A 249 31.54 -15.18 -20.12
N GLY A 250 30.81 -15.38 -21.21
CA GLY A 250 30.75 -16.65 -21.93
C GLY A 250 29.32 -17.09 -22.15
N GLU A 251 29.09 -18.38 -21.96
CA GLU A 251 27.78 -19.02 -22.06
C GLU A 251 27.23 -19.44 -20.69
N PHE A 252 25.91 -19.54 -20.59
CA PHE A 252 25.22 -20.12 -19.44
C PHE A 252 24.40 -21.33 -19.89
N GLU A 253 24.75 -22.50 -19.36
CA GLU A 253 23.98 -23.73 -19.58
C GLU A 253 22.74 -23.72 -18.69
N MET A 254 21.57 -23.49 -19.28
CA MET A 254 20.32 -23.32 -18.53
C MET A 254 19.92 -24.58 -17.76
N ARG A 255 20.28 -25.78 -18.24
CA ARG A 255 20.02 -27.03 -17.51
C ARG A 255 20.86 -27.18 -16.25
N SER A 256 21.82 -26.30 -15.98
CA SER A 256 22.51 -26.28 -14.69
C SER A 256 21.57 -25.97 -13.53
N LEU A 257 20.51 -25.19 -13.77
CA LEU A 257 19.46 -24.88 -12.79
C LEU A 257 18.25 -25.83 -12.93
N PRO A 258 17.87 -26.56 -11.87
CA PRO A 258 16.67 -27.40 -11.87
C PRO A 258 15.40 -26.59 -12.15
N GLY A 259 14.49 -27.17 -12.94
CA GLY A 259 13.19 -26.55 -13.25
C GLY A 259 13.25 -25.35 -14.20
N LEU A 260 14.42 -24.89 -14.63
CA LEU A 260 14.51 -23.72 -15.52
C LEU A 260 14.05 -24.05 -16.95
N VAL A 261 14.58 -25.13 -17.53
CA VAL A 261 14.21 -25.63 -18.86
C VAL A 261 13.00 -26.55 -18.76
N ALA A 262 12.02 -26.39 -19.64
CA ALA A 262 10.87 -27.29 -19.73
C ALA A 262 11.31 -28.74 -20.07
N GLU A 263 10.54 -29.72 -19.59
CA GLU A 263 10.96 -31.13 -19.58
C GLU A 263 11.06 -31.80 -20.96
N ASP A 264 10.31 -31.28 -21.92
CA ASP A 264 10.15 -31.75 -23.29
C ASP A 264 11.10 -31.07 -24.28
N VAL A 265 11.78 -30.01 -23.87
CA VAL A 265 12.78 -29.33 -24.70
C VAL A 265 14.00 -30.21 -24.87
N ALA A 266 14.30 -30.55 -26.11
CA ALA A 266 15.53 -31.22 -26.52
C ALA A 266 16.50 -30.22 -27.19
N GLY A 267 17.79 -30.54 -27.20
CA GLY A 267 18.82 -29.75 -27.89
C GLY A 267 19.58 -28.78 -26.99
N ASP A 268 20.27 -27.83 -27.65
CA ASP A 268 21.14 -26.85 -27.01
C ASP A 268 20.33 -25.85 -26.19
N THR A 269 20.69 -25.70 -24.92
CA THR A 269 20.03 -24.86 -23.93
C THR A 269 20.96 -23.80 -23.38
N ARG A 270 22.04 -23.49 -24.11
CA ARG A 270 22.99 -22.44 -23.76
C ARG A 270 22.43 -21.07 -24.12
N LEU A 271 22.73 -20.10 -23.25
CA LEU A 271 22.55 -18.67 -23.49
C LEU A 271 23.93 -18.02 -23.61
N TYR A 272 24.11 -17.17 -24.63
CA TYR A 272 25.35 -16.41 -24.83
C TYR A 272 25.22 -14.94 -24.42
N GLY A 273 23.98 -14.41 -24.45
CA GLY A 273 23.64 -13.04 -24.04
C GLY A 273 24.11 -11.94 -24.99
N GLY A 274 23.36 -10.84 -24.99
CA GLY A 274 23.64 -9.56 -25.62
C GLY A 274 24.20 -9.67 -27.04
N VAL A 275 25.36 -9.04 -27.24
CA VAL A 275 26.04 -8.99 -28.55
C VAL A 275 26.37 -10.38 -29.09
N ARG A 276 26.74 -11.35 -28.24
CA ARG A 276 27.09 -12.69 -28.73
C ARG A 276 25.89 -13.37 -29.35
N HIS A 277 24.74 -13.31 -28.68
CA HIS A 277 23.52 -13.88 -29.22
C HIS A 277 23.08 -13.16 -30.51
N PHE A 278 23.26 -11.84 -30.56
CA PHE A 278 22.96 -11.05 -31.75
C PHE A 278 23.84 -11.44 -32.95
N VAL A 279 25.15 -11.65 -32.74
CA VAL A 279 26.07 -12.11 -33.78
C VAL A 279 25.76 -13.52 -34.25
N ILE A 280 25.46 -14.45 -33.34
CA ILE A 280 25.06 -15.82 -33.69
C ILE A 280 23.87 -15.79 -34.67
N GLN A 281 22.83 -15.04 -34.32
CA GLN A 281 21.63 -14.93 -35.15
C GLN A 281 21.88 -14.14 -36.45
N ALA A 282 22.73 -13.09 -36.43
CA ALA A 282 23.12 -12.38 -37.64
C ALA A 282 23.82 -13.29 -38.66
N CYS A 283 24.76 -14.13 -38.18
CA CYS A 283 25.45 -15.12 -39.00
C CYS A 283 24.48 -16.19 -39.52
N ALA A 284 23.53 -16.66 -38.69
CA ALA A 284 22.51 -17.61 -39.11
C ALA A 284 21.59 -17.05 -40.22
N HIS A 285 21.19 -15.77 -40.13
CA HIS A 285 20.36 -15.12 -41.16
C HIS A 285 21.12 -14.82 -42.45
N ARG A 286 22.38 -14.38 -42.37
CA ARG A 286 23.11 -13.91 -43.55
C ARG A 286 24.64 -14.02 -43.42
N ALA A 287 25.16 -15.23 -43.20
CA ALA A 287 26.60 -15.49 -43.06
C ALA A 287 27.48 -14.81 -44.12
N ALA A 288 27.08 -14.86 -45.40
CA ALA A 288 27.86 -14.28 -46.50
C ALA A 288 27.96 -12.74 -46.47
N ALA A 289 27.18 -12.05 -45.64
CA ALA A 289 27.22 -10.60 -45.52
C ALA A 289 28.20 -10.10 -44.44
N PHE A 290 28.74 -10.98 -43.60
CA PHE A 290 29.60 -10.60 -42.48
C PHE A 290 30.88 -11.44 -42.46
N GLU A 291 32.03 -10.76 -42.47
CA GLU A 291 33.32 -11.41 -42.30
C GLU A 291 33.45 -12.00 -40.88
N GLY A 292 34.00 -13.21 -40.78
CA GLY A 292 34.24 -13.90 -39.51
C GLY A 292 33.07 -14.77 -39.02
N CYS A 293 31.96 -14.87 -39.76
CA CYS A 293 30.87 -15.80 -39.42
C CYS A 293 31.25 -17.29 -39.53
N ASP A 294 32.34 -17.60 -40.23
CA ASP A 294 32.94 -18.93 -40.37
C ASP A 294 33.89 -19.30 -39.22
N ALA A 295 34.10 -18.39 -38.26
CA ALA A 295 34.99 -18.64 -37.13
C ALA A 295 34.39 -19.68 -36.17
N ALA A 296 35.18 -20.71 -35.83
CA ALA A 296 34.78 -21.83 -34.98
C ALA A 296 34.34 -21.45 -33.55
N ILE A 297 34.58 -20.21 -33.12
CA ILE A 297 34.11 -19.69 -31.82
C ILE A 297 32.62 -19.34 -31.84
N ILE A 298 32.03 -19.11 -33.02
CA ILE A 298 30.62 -18.80 -33.20
C ILE A 298 29.88 -20.14 -33.36
N PRO A 299 28.97 -20.49 -32.45
CA PRO A 299 28.21 -21.74 -32.55
C PRO A 299 27.21 -21.68 -33.72
N ASP A 300 27.03 -22.82 -34.40
CA ASP A 300 25.98 -22.97 -35.39
C ASP A 300 24.60 -22.88 -34.75
N ALA A 301 23.71 -22.10 -35.35
CA ALA A 301 22.33 -21.96 -34.93
C ALA A 301 21.39 -21.81 -36.15
N PRO A 302 20.16 -22.33 -36.08
CA PRO A 302 19.14 -21.99 -37.08
C PRO A 302 18.76 -20.52 -36.96
N ALA A 303 18.47 -19.89 -38.10
CA ALA A 303 17.97 -18.52 -38.14
C ALA A 303 16.58 -18.45 -37.46
N ASP A 304 16.45 -17.61 -36.44
CA ASP A 304 15.21 -17.35 -35.72
C ASP A 304 14.99 -15.83 -35.64
N THR A 305 14.00 -15.34 -36.39
CA THR A 305 13.67 -13.91 -36.49
C THR A 305 13.34 -13.29 -35.14
N LEU A 306 12.58 -14.01 -34.30
CA LEU A 306 12.21 -13.54 -32.97
C LEU A 306 13.46 -13.44 -32.08
N SER A 307 14.27 -14.49 -32.05
CA SER A 307 15.53 -14.50 -31.29
C SER A 307 16.50 -13.41 -31.77
N PHE A 308 16.55 -13.14 -33.08
CA PHE A 308 17.36 -12.08 -33.67
C PHE A 308 16.90 -10.68 -33.24
N GLY A 309 15.58 -10.41 -33.30
CA GLY A 309 14.99 -9.14 -32.88
C GLY A 309 15.20 -8.87 -31.38
N LEU A 310 14.95 -9.87 -30.53
CA LEU A 310 15.20 -9.76 -29.08
C LEU A 310 16.70 -9.54 -28.79
N ALA A 311 17.59 -10.26 -29.47
CA ALA A 311 19.03 -10.08 -29.32
C ALA A 311 19.50 -8.68 -29.74
N ALA A 312 18.87 -8.08 -30.75
CA ALA A 312 19.16 -6.69 -31.15
C ALA A 312 18.80 -5.69 -30.05
N VAL A 313 17.63 -5.87 -29.40
CA VAL A 313 17.22 -5.06 -28.25
C VAL A 313 18.17 -5.28 -27.06
N GLU A 314 18.50 -6.52 -26.76
CA GLU A 314 19.42 -6.90 -25.68
C GLU A 314 20.84 -6.39 -25.90
N ALA A 315 21.34 -6.39 -27.14
CA ALA A 315 22.64 -5.80 -27.51
C ALA A 315 22.65 -4.27 -27.42
N GLY A 316 21.49 -3.64 -27.18
CA GLY A 316 21.34 -2.19 -27.09
C GLY A 316 21.28 -1.48 -28.45
N LEU A 317 21.10 -2.23 -29.56
CA LEU A 317 21.02 -1.65 -30.91
C LEU A 317 19.83 -0.69 -31.05
N VAL A 318 18.70 -1.07 -30.44
CA VAL A 318 17.42 -0.38 -30.57
C VAL A 318 17.14 0.48 -29.33
N GLN A 319 16.76 1.74 -29.56
CA GLN A 319 16.30 2.65 -28.53
C GLN A 319 14.75 2.68 -28.50
N LEU A 320 14.20 2.35 -27.33
CA LEU A 320 12.75 2.27 -27.07
C LEU A 320 12.29 3.38 -26.10
N GLN A 321 10.98 3.44 -25.78
CA GLN A 321 10.39 4.46 -24.89
C GLN A 321 10.69 4.22 -23.39
N ILE A 322 11.71 3.42 -23.09
CA ILE A 322 12.14 3.03 -21.75
C ILE A 322 13.66 3.14 -21.65
N SER A 323 14.18 3.11 -20.43
CA SER A 323 15.63 3.10 -20.24
C SER A 323 16.27 1.87 -20.92
N PRO A 324 17.46 2.00 -21.53
CA PRO A 324 18.13 0.89 -22.20
C PRO A 324 18.34 -0.32 -21.29
N SER A 325 18.71 -0.12 -20.03
CA SER A 325 18.92 -1.22 -19.06
C SER A 325 17.64 -2.02 -18.81
N VAL A 326 16.47 -1.38 -18.79
CA VAL A 326 15.18 -2.06 -18.63
C VAL A 326 14.82 -2.84 -19.90
N ALA A 327 14.99 -2.25 -21.08
CA ALA A 327 14.74 -2.93 -22.35
C ALA A 327 15.63 -4.18 -22.51
N MET A 328 16.94 -4.02 -22.27
CA MET A 328 17.90 -5.12 -22.32
C MET A 328 17.54 -6.22 -21.33
N SER A 329 17.22 -5.86 -20.08
CA SER A 329 16.82 -6.83 -19.06
C SER A 329 15.55 -7.59 -19.42
N GLY A 330 14.53 -6.93 -19.98
CA GLY A 330 13.31 -7.59 -20.41
C GLY A 330 13.55 -8.53 -21.59
N ALA A 331 14.35 -8.09 -22.57
CA ALA A 331 14.67 -8.86 -23.76
C ALA A 331 15.51 -10.12 -23.43
N GLU A 332 16.48 -9.98 -22.52
CA GLU A 332 17.29 -11.09 -22.00
C GLU A 332 16.40 -12.19 -21.37
N ILE A 333 15.40 -11.81 -20.57
CA ILE A 333 14.47 -12.77 -19.94
C ILE A 333 13.54 -13.42 -20.97
N LEU A 334 13.03 -12.67 -21.96
CA LEU A 334 12.22 -13.24 -23.05
C LEU A 334 13.02 -14.22 -23.90
N GLN A 335 14.25 -13.87 -24.26
CA GLN A 335 15.12 -14.76 -25.02
C GLN A 335 15.43 -16.03 -24.22
N ALA A 336 15.72 -15.90 -22.93
CA ALA A 336 15.94 -17.02 -22.06
C ALA A 336 14.69 -17.91 -21.93
N ALA A 337 13.50 -17.32 -21.79
CA ALA A 337 12.24 -18.07 -21.75
C ALA A 337 11.96 -18.81 -23.05
N GLY A 338 12.20 -18.18 -24.21
CA GLY A 338 12.10 -18.84 -25.50
C GLY A 338 13.05 -20.04 -25.62
N ARG A 339 14.31 -19.87 -25.21
CA ARG A 339 15.32 -20.95 -25.21
C ARG A 339 15.01 -22.07 -24.22
N ALA A 340 14.36 -21.74 -23.11
CA ALA A 340 13.91 -22.69 -22.09
C ALA A 340 12.64 -23.45 -22.48
N GLY A 341 11.99 -23.12 -23.59
CA GLY A 341 10.68 -23.64 -23.97
C GLY A 341 9.56 -23.21 -23.02
N ARG A 342 9.66 -22.00 -22.47
CA ARG A 342 8.66 -21.42 -21.54
C ARG A 342 7.74 -20.41 -22.23
N LEU A 343 7.90 -20.18 -23.54
CA LEU A 343 7.00 -19.34 -24.30
C LEU A 343 6.07 -20.22 -25.12
N THR A 344 4.77 -19.97 -25.03
CA THR A 344 3.77 -20.61 -25.89
C THR A 344 3.94 -20.16 -27.34
N GLU A 345 3.46 -20.94 -28.29
CA GLU A 345 3.56 -20.59 -29.72
C GLU A 345 2.75 -19.33 -30.05
N ASP A 346 1.59 -19.14 -29.41
CA ASP A 346 0.76 -17.95 -29.56
C ASP A 346 1.51 -16.70 -29.10
N PHE A 347 2.18 -16.77 -27.95
CA PHE A 347 2.96 -15.65 -27.44
C PHE A 347 4.19 -15.37 -28.32
N ARG A 348 4.87 -16.42 -28.80
CA ARG A 348 5.99 -16.25 -29.75
C ARG A 348 5.54 -15.54 -31.02
N SER A 349 4.41 -15.97 -31.61
CA SER A 349 3.86 -15.40 -32.84
C SER A 349 3.44 -13.94 -32.65
N ALA A 350 2.77 -13.62 -31.54
CA ALA A 350 2.39 -12.25 -31.20
C ALA A 350 3.62 -11.35 -31.01
N LEU A 351 4.63 -11.84 -30.28
CA LEU A 351 5.86 -11.11 -30.03
C LEU A 351 6.69 -10.88 -31.30
N GLU A 352 6.72 -11.86 -32.21
CA GLU A 352 7.38 -11.71 -33.51
C GLU A 352 6.71 -10.61 -34.35
N ALA A 353 5.37 -10.59 -34.39
CA ALA A 353 4.61 -9.56 -35.08
C ALA A 353 4.85 -8.15 -34.47
N ASP A 354 4.80 -8.04 -33.15
CA ASP A 354 5.06 -6.79 -32.43
C ASP A 354 6.49 -6.28 -32.65
N LEU A 355 7.48 -7.17 -32.64
CA LEU A 355 8.87 -6.82 -32.92
C LEU A 355 9.05 -6.40 -34.38
N ALA A 356 8.41 -7.05 -35.33
CA ALA A 356 8.54 -6.70 -36.75
C ALA A 356 8.02 -5.29 -37.06
N ALA A 357 7.00 -4.82 -36.32
CA ALA A 357 6.49 -3.45 -36.41
C ALA A 357 7.51 -2.41 -35.92
N VAL A 358 8.34 -2.79 -34.95
CA VAL A 358 9.35 -1.91 -34.32
C VAL A 358 10.70 -1.99 -35.03
N LEU A 359 11.11 -3.18 -35.46
CA LEU A 359 12.43 -3.47 -36.03
C LEU A 359 12.33 -4.57 -37.08
N SER A 360 12.66 -4.25 -38.32
CA SER A 360 12.82 -5.28 -39.36
C SER A 360 14.21 -5.94 -39.28
N SER A 361 14.30 -7.24 -39.60
CA SER A 361 15.58 -7.94 -39.64
C SER A 361 16.57 -7.30 -40.62
N GLY A 362 16.08 -6.80 -41.76
CA GLY A 362 16.91 -6.10 -42.74
C GLY A 362 17.56 -4.83 -42.20
N GLU A 363 16.82 -4.07 -41.40
CA GLU A 363 17.33 -2.86 -40.75
C GLU A 363 18.36 -3.19 -39.66
N ALA A 364 18.09 -4.20 -38.83
CA ALA A 364 19.04 -4.65 -37.81
C ALA A 364 20.36 -5.13 -38.44
N LEU A 365 20.28 -5.90 -39.54
CA LEU A 365 21.45 -6.34 -40.30
C LEU A 365 22.20 -5.15 -40.92
N ALA A 366 21.49 -4.20 -41.54
CA ALA A 366 22.10 -3.02 -42.12
C ALA A 366 22.82 -2.15 -41.07
N ALA A 367 22.20 -1.98 -39.89
CA ALA A 367 22.80 -1.26 -38.78
C ALA A 367 24.06 -1.97 -38.25
N LEU A 368 24.05 -3.30 -38.16
CA LEU A 368 25.23 -4.08 -37.81
C LEU A 368 26.32 -3.95 -38.89
N SER A 369 26.01 -4.10 -40.17
CA SER A 369 26.97 -3.97 -41.27
C SER A 369 27.61 -2.57 -41.32
N ALA A 370 26.85 -1.53 -41.03
CA ALA A 370 27.33 -0.15 -41.00
C ALA A 370 28.40 0.10 -39.90
N THR A 371 28.55 -0.79 -38.93
CA THR A 371 29.63 -0.71 -37.94
C THR A 371 30.99 -1.16 -38.48
N GLY A 372 31.01 -1.92 -39.59
CA GLY A 372 32.24 -2.52 -40.14
C GLY A 372 32.89 -3.55 -39.22
N LEU A 373 32.19 -4.03 -38.19
CA LEU A 373 32.71 -5.01 -37.26
C LEU A 373 32.70 -6.42 -37.87
N ARG A 374 33.80 -7.14 -37.70
CA ARG A 374 33.87 -8.58 -37.98
C ARG A 374 33.14 -9.36 -36.88
N ALA A 375 32.42 -10.41 -37.27
CA ALA A 375 31.56 -11.20 -36.39
C ALA A 375 32.37 -11.91 -35.29
N ASP A 376 33.53 -12.47 -35.63
CA ASP A 376 34.44 -13.14 -34.68
C ASP A 376 34.95 -12.18 -33.59
N ILE A 377 35.30 -10.96 -33.97
CA ILE A 377 35.72 -9.91 -33.03
C ILE A 377 34.54 -9.50 -32.14
N ALA A 378 33.36 -9.27 -32.72
CA ALA A 378 32.17 -8.91 -31.98
C ALA A 378 31.75 -9.99 -30.96
N PHE A 379 31.93 -11.26 -31.31
CA PHE A 379 31.67 -12.39 -30.42
C PHE A 379 32.71 -12.50 -29.28
N ALA A 380 33.99 -12.27 -29.60
CA ALA A 380 35.09 -12.33 -28.63
C ALA A 380 35.08 -11.15 -27.65
N ALA A 381 34.70 -9.94 -28.10
CA ALA A 381 34.73 -8.69 -27.33
C ALA A 381 33.35 -8.00 -27.24
N PRO A 382 32.31 -8.65 -26.68
CA PRO A 382 30.94 -8.15 -26.72
C PRO A 382 30.76 -6.79 -26.04
N ASP A 383 31.47 -6.52 -24.93
CA ASP A 383 31.35 -5.26 -24.19
C ASP A 383 31.79 -4.04 -25.04
N GLN A 384 32.86 -4.21 -25.83
CA GLN A 384 33.36 -3.15 -26.71
C GLN A 384 32.41 -2.93 -27.89
N THR A 385 31.90 -4.02 -28.47
CA THR A 385 30.93 -3.95 -29.55
C THR A 385 29.59 -3.35 -29.12
N ALA A 386 29.12 -3.63 -27.90
CA ALA A 386 27.88 -3.07 -27.38
C ALA A 386 27.90 -1.52 -27.38
N LEU A 387 29.07 -0.91 -27.11
CA LEU A 387 29.24 0.55 -27.19
C LEU A 387 29.08 1.09 -28.61
N LEU A 388 29.49 0.32 -29.62
CA LEU A 388 29.39 0.72 -31.03
C LEU A 388 27.98 0.54 -31.60
N LEU A 389 27.22 -0.42 -31.07
CA LEU A 389 25.84 -0.70 -31.45
C LEU A 389 24.82 0.20 -30.75
N ARG A 390 25.16 0.77 -29.59
CA ARG A 390 24.21 1.47 -28.72
C ARG A 390 23.40 2.54 -29.45
N GLY A 391 22.08 2.35 -29.48
CA GLY A 391 21.11 3.33 -29.98
C GLY A 391 21.23 3.66 -31.46
N ARG A 392 21.79 2.75 -32.28
CA ARG A 392 21.90 2.96 -33.74
C ARG A 392 20.54 3.03 -34.43
N ILE A 393 19.51 2.45 -33.83
CA ILE A 393 18.14 2.48 -34.32
C ILE A 393 17.27 3.20 -33.28
N ASP A 394 16.78 4.39 -33.60
CA ASP A 394 15.76 5.08 -32.78
C ASP A 394 14.37 4.61 -33.19
N ALA A 395 13.76 3.79 -32.34
CA ALA A 395 12.44 3.21 -32.56
C ALA A 395 11.38 3.83 -31.63
N ARG A 396 11.72 4.89 -30.88
CA ARG A 396 10.83 5.46 -29.85
C ARG A 396 9.48 5.92 -30.38
N THR A 397 9.40 6.38 -31.63
CA THR A 397 8.17 6.91 -32.22
C THR A 397 7.48 5.93 -33.17
N ARG A 398 7.97 4.68 -33.27
CA ARG A 398 7.39 3.68 -34.17
C ARG A 398 6.10 3.12 -33.61
N GLU A 399 5.23 2.68 -34.52
CA GLU A 399 4.07 1.87 -34.19
C GLU A 399 4.52 0.58 -33.48
N GLY A 400 3.79 0.15 -32.45
CA GLY A 400 4.18 -1.00 -31.61
C GLY A 400 5.27 -0.74 -30.56
N ALA A 401 6.01 0.38 -30.63
CA ALA A 401 7.10 0.64 -29.68
C ALA A 401 6.62 0.85 -28.25
N GLY A 402 5.45 1.46 -28.07
CA GLY A 402 4.80 1.65 -26.75
C GLY A 402 4.47 0.31 -26.08
N PRO A 403 3.60 -0.54 -26.68
CA PRO A 403 3.27 -1.87 -26.17
C PRO A 403 4.50 -2.75 -25.87
N LEU A 404 5.46 -2.81 -26.80
CA LEU A 404 6.70 -3.56 -26.56
C LEU A 404 7.49 -3.01 -25.37
N SER A 405 7.59 -1.68 -25.23
CA SER A 405 8.26 -1.03 -24.10
C SER A 405 7.59 -1.34 -22.77
N GLU A 406 6.25 -1.39 -22.73
CA GLU A 406 5.49 -1.74 -21.53
C GLU A 406 5.74 -3.20 -21.13
N MET A 407 5.62 -4.13 -22.07
CA MET A 407 5.88 -5.56 -21.82
C MET A 407 7.31 -5.80 -21.31
N LEU A 408 8.32 -5.22 -21.96
CA LEU A 408 9.72 -5.36 -21.51
C LEU A 408 9.94 -4.77 -20.12
N ARG A 409 9.27 -3.65 -19.80
CA ARG A 409 9.30 -3.04 -18.48
C ARG A 409 8.69 -3.95 -17.43
N ASP A 410 7.55 -4.57 -17.71
CA ASP A 410 6.86 -5.47 -16.79
C ASP A 410 7.68 -6.73 -16.53
N ILE A 411 8.29 -7.32 -17.57
CA ILE A 411 9.18 -8.47 -17.44
C ILE A 411 10.43 -8.11 -16.62
N ALA A 412 11.03 -6.95 -16.87
CA ALA A 412 12.16 -6.47 -16.07
C ALA A 412 11.76 -6.23 -14.60
N ALA A 413 10.55 -5.75 -14.33
CA ALA A 413 10.04 -5.57 -12.98
C ALA A 413 9.78 -6.92 -12.27
N ILE A 414 9.20 -7.91 -12.98
CA ILE A 414 9.02 -9.28 -12.49
C ILE A 414 10.38 -9.88 -12.09
N ARG A 415 11.39 -9.76 -12.96
CA ARG A 415 12.76 -10.18 -12.68
C ARG A 415 13.34 -9.50 -11.45
N ALA A 416 13.14 -8.19 -11.30
CA ALA A 416 13.69 -7.41 -10.19
C ALA A 416 13.09 -7.81 -8.83
N GLN A 417 11.82 -8.22 -8.79
CA GLN A 417 11.14 -8.63 -7.56
C GLN A 417 11.31 -10.10 -7.19
N THR A 418 11.68 -10.93 -8.16
CA THR A 418 11.86 -12.36 -7.97
C THR A 418 13.34 -12.74 -8.15
N SER A 419 13.67 -13.39 -9.26
CA SER A 419 15.01 -13.66 -9.74
C SER A 419 14.95 -13.92 -11.25
N PRO A 420 16.08 -13.92 -11.98
CA PRO A 420 16.07 -14.29 -13.40
C PRO A 420 15.47 -15.68 -13.64
N ALA A 421 15.84 -16.68 -12.84
CA ALA A 421 15.37 -18.05 -12.98
C ALA A 421 13.86 -18.17 -12.73
N VAL A 422 13.36 -17.49 -11.68
CA VAL A 422 11.92 -17.47 -11.37
C VAL A 422 11.15 -16.70 -12.45
N ALA A 423 11.63 -15.55 -12.89
CA ALA A 423 10.99 -14.76 -13.94
C ALA A 423 10.84 -15.55 -15.26
N ILE A 424 11.88 -16.29 -15.67
CA ILE A 424 11.83 -17.16 -16.85
C ILE A 424 10.72 -18.22 -16.72
N ARG A 425 10.63 -18.86 -15.55
CA ARG A 425 9.63 -19.90 -15.26
C ARG A 425 8.21 -19.34 -15.19
N LEU A 426 8.04 -18.10 -14.72
CA LEU A 426 6.73 -17.48 -14.61
C LEU A 426 6.11 -17.11 -15.96
N LEU A 427 6.92 -17.01 -17.02
CA LEU A 427 6.43 -16.78 -18.39
C LEU A 427 5.79 -18.03 -19.02
N ASP A 428 5.90 -19.18 -18.36
CA ASP A 428 5.28 -20.43 -18.80
C ASP A 428 3.76 -20.32 -18.87
N GLY A 429 3.18 -20.80 -19.98
CA GLY A 429 1.73 -20.82 -20.21
C GLY A 429 1.07 -19.49 -20.58
N LEU A 430 1.80 -18.37 -20.63
CA LEU A 430 1.22 -17.08 -21.03
C LEU A 430 0.92 -17.04 -22.53
N ALA A 431 -0.21 -16.43 -22.93
CA ALA A 431 -0.62 -16.34 -24.33
C ALA A 431 -0.18 -15.01 -25.00
N GLY A 432 0.10 -13.96 -24.22
CA GLY A 432 0.50 -12.67 -24.78
C GLY A 432 0.83 -11.57 -23.78
N PRO A 433 0.99 -10.33 -24.26
CA PRO A 433 1.38 -9.18 -23.44
C PRO A 433 0.42 -8.86 -22.28
N ASP A 434 -0.88 -9.09 -22.48
CA ASP A 434 -1.90 -8.89 -21.43
C ASP A 434 -1.68 -9.80 -20.22
N ASP A 435 -1.28 -11.04 -20.47
CA ASP A 435 -0.99 -11.99 -19.40
C ASP A 435 0.29 -11.64 -18.65
N VAL A 436 1.27 -11.02 -19.32
CA VAL A 436 2.45 -10.45 -18.66
C VAL A 436 2.05 -9.34 -17.68
N ARG A 437 1.10 -8.47 -18.07
CA ARG A 437 0.58 -7.42 -17.17
C ARG A 437 -0.17 -7.99 -15.97
N ARG A 438 -1.00 -9.02 -16.18
CA ARG A 438 -1.67 -9.74 -15.09
C ARG A 438 -0.67 -10.44 -14.17
N LEU A 439 0.34 -11.09 -14.75
CA LEU A 439 1.42 -11.74 -14.01
C LEU A 439 2.19 -10.71 -13.17
N ARG A 440 2.44 -9.51 -13.71
CA ARG A 440 3.09 -8.43 -12.97
C ARG A 440 2.31 -8.05 -11.70
N GLY A 441 0.99 -7.92 -11.81
CA GLY A 441 0.12 -7.67 -10.66
C GLY A 441 0.03 -8.86 -9.69
N LEU A 442 0.11 -10.10 -10.20
CA LEU A 442 0.21 -11.29 -9.36
C LEU A 442 1.52 -11.29 -8.55
N VAL A 443 2.64 -10.93 -9.17
CA VAL A 443 3.95 -10.83 -8.50
C VAL A 443 3.91 -9.77 -7.40
N ASP A 444 3.25 -8.62 -7.61
CA ASP A 444 3.07 -7.59 -6.57
C ASP A 444 2.30 -8.13 -5.36
N MET A 445 1.31 -8.99 -5.60
CA MET A 445 0.43 -9.51 -4.55
C MET A 445 1.00 -10.73 -3.81
N ALA A 446 1.61 -11.66 -4.57
CA ALA A 446 2.11 -12.92 -4.07
C ALA A 446 3.59 -12.84 -3.62
N GLY A 447 4.36 -11.89 -4.14
CA GLY A 447 5.78 -11.76 -3.82
C GLY A 447 6.52 -13.09 -3.96
N GLY A 448 7.25 -13.51 -2.92
CA GLY A 448 8.04 -14.75 -2.91
C GLY A 448 7.27 -16.05 -3.15
N ARG A 449 5.94 -16.07 -2.97
CA ARG A 449 5.11 -17.27 -3.20
C ARG A 449 4.57 -17.40 -4.62
N VAL A 450 4.83 -16.42 -5.50
CA VAL A 450 4.21 -16.32 -6.83
C VAL A 450 4.44 -17.55 -7.72
N LEU A 451 5.64 -18.16 -7.67
CA LEU A 451 5.93 -19.38 -8.42
C LEU A 451 5.05 -20.55 -7.97
N ALA A 452 4.87 -20.73 -6.65
CA ALA A 452 4.02 -21.78 -6.11
C ALA A 452 2.54 -21.49 -6.36
N VAL A 453 2.11 -20.22 -6.32
CA VAL A 453 0.74 -19.82 -6.72
C VAL A 453 0.46 -20.20 -8.19
N ARG A 454 1.39 -19.89 -9.11
CA ARG A 454 1.25 -20.26 -10.52
C ARG A 454 1.23 -21.78 -10.71
N GLU A 455 2.07 -22.52 -10.01
CA GLU A 455 2.06 -23.99 -10.06
C GLU A 455 0.77 -24.61 -9.51
N LEU A 456 0.18 -24.01 -8.45
CA LEU A 456 -1.02 -24.53 -7.80
C LEU A 456 -2.30 -24.19 -8.56
N LEU A 457 -2.46 -22.93 -8.99
CA LEU A 457 -3.69 -22.44 -9.60
C LEU A 457 -3.66 -22.44 -11.14
N GLY A 458 -2.48 -22.57 -11.75
CA GLY A 458 -2.32 -22.47 -13.20
C GLY A 458 -2.79 -21.12 -13.74
N GLU A 459 -3.54 -21.14 -14.83
CA GLU A 459 -4.10 -19.94 -15.48
C GLU A 459 -5.10 -19.17 -14.60
N ALA A 460 -5.79 -19.85 -13.68
CA ALA A 460 -6.68 -19.19 -12.73
C ALA A 460 -5.93 -18.21 -11.80
N ALA A 461 -4.61 -18.33 -11.64
CA ALA A 461 -3.81 -17.38 -10.88
C ALA A 461 -3.88 -15.95 -11.44
N LEU A 462 -3.98 -15.81 -12.76
CA LEU A 462 -3.93 -14.51 -13.44
C LEU A 462 -5.26 -13.75 -13.34
N THR A 463 -6.38 -14.46 -13.12
CA THR A 463 -7.71 -13.85 -13.00
C THR A 463 -7.99 -13.30 -11.61
N VAL A 464 -7.33 -13.83 -10.58
CA VAL A 464 -7.45 -13.36 -9.18
C VAL A 464 -7.00 -11.91 -9.01
N VAL A 465 -6.10 -11.43 -9.88
CA VAL A 465 -5.54 -10.08 -9.86
C VAL A 465 -6.51 -9.03 -10.37
N GLU A 466 -7.53 -9.41 -11.16
CA GLU A 466 -8.49 -8.45 -11.68
C GLU A 466 -9.30 -7.84 -10.54
N PRO A 467 -9.43 -6.50 -10.46
CA PRO A 467 -10.21 -5.86 -9.42
C PRO A 467 -11.64 -6.40 -9.50
N ALA A 468 -12.13 -6.98 -8.40
CA ALA A 468 -13.55 -7.27 -8.29
C ALA A 468 -14.27 -5.95 -8.50
N ILE A 469 -15.14 -5.85 -9.51
CA ILE A 469 -16.08 -4.74 -9.61
C ILE A 469 -16.85 -4.79 -8.29
N PRO A 470 -16.69 -3.80 -7.39
CA PRO A 470 -17.40 -3.86 -6.12
C PRO A 470 -18.88 -3.92 -6.47
N ALA A 471 -19.58 -4.94 -5.97
CA ALA A 471 -21.04 -4.95 -6.02
C ALA A 471 -21.50 -3.62 -5.42
N PRO A 472 -22.50 -2.94 -6.01
CA PRO A 472 -22.95 -1.66 -5.50
C PRO A 472 -23.29 -1.85 -4.01
N VAL A 473 -22.50 -1.22 -3.14
CA VAL A 473 -22.76 -1.22 -1.71
C VAL A 473 -24.11 -0.54 -1.55
N VAL A 474 -25.13 -1.34 -1.26
CA VAL A 474 -26.43 -0.82 -0.86
C VAL A 474 -26.21 -0.20 0.51
N GLU A 475 -25.89 1.10 0.55
CA GLU A 475 -25.84 1.86 1.80
C GLU A 475 -27.17 1.65 2.51
N SER A 476 -27.16 0.87 3.59
CA SER A 476 -28.36 0.64 4.37
C SER A 476 -28.79 1.96 5.01
N ALA A 477 -30.10 2.22 5.04
CA ALA A 477 -30.67 3.45 5.59
C ALA A 477 -30.24 3.75 7.05
N ASP A 478 -29.73 2.74 7.76
CA ASP A 478 -29.22 2.84 9.12
C ASP A 478 -27.81 3.43 9.22
N GLN A 479 -26.90 3.16 8.26
CA GLN A 479 -25.58 3.81 8.23
C GLN A 479 -25.71 5.32 8.03
N ASP A 480 -26.68 5.73 7.22
CA ASP A 480 -26.94 7.12 6.89
C ASP A 480 -27.51 7.91 8.08
N ARG A 481 -28.35 7.25 8.88
CA ARG A 481 -28.83 7.76 10.18
C ARG A 481 -27.71 7.86 11.20
N LEU A 482 -26.82 6.87 11.26
CA LEU A 482 -25.66 6.87 12.16
C LEU A 482 -24.65 7.98 11.82
N LYS A 483 -24.33 8.19 10.53
CA LYS A 483 -23.48 9.30 10.06
C LYS A 483 -24.08 10.66 10.45
N ARG A 484 -25.39 10.86 10.24
CA ARG A 484 -26.09 12.09 10.64
C ARG A 484 -26.09 12.31 12.14
N ASN A 485 -26.34 11.27 12.94
CA ASN A 485 -26.34 11.35 14.40
C ASN A 485 -24.93 11.64 14.95
N ALA A 486 -23.88 11.05 14.37
CA ALA A 486 -22.49 11.33 14.73
C ALA A 486 -22.10 12.78 14.41
N MET A 487 -22.50 13.28 13.24
CA MET A 487 -22.25 14.67 12.84
C MET A 487 -22.97 15.65 13.77
N LEU A 488 -24.23 15.37 14.14
CA LEU A 488 -25.00 16.17 15.09
C LEU A 488 -24.40 16.15 16.51
N ALA A 489 -23.86 15.00 16.96
CA ALA A 489 -23.15 14.89 18.23
C ALA A 489 -21.88 15.75 18.25
N LEU A 490 -21.07 15.69 17.17
CA LEU A 490 -19.86 16.50 17.01
C LEU A 490 -20.16 18.00 16.97
N ILE A 491 -21.19 18.42 16.21
CA ILE A 491 -21.63 19.82 16.15
C ILE A 491 -22.07 20.29 17.54
N SER A 492 -22.85 19.47 18.26
CA SER A 492 -23.32 19.81 19.61
C SER A 492 -22.16 19.94 20.61
N ALA A 493 -21.19 19.02 20.57
CA ALA A 493 -19.99 19.08 21.40
C ALA A 493 -19.14 20.32 21.08
N ALA A 494 -18.95 20.63 19.79
CA ALA A 494 -18.23 21.82 19.35
C ALA A 494 -18.90 23.11 19.83
N VAL A 495 -20.23 23.19 19.80
CA VAL A 495 -20.98 24.34 20.32
C VAL A 495 -20.80 24.50 21.84
N VAL A 496 -20.84 23.40 22.60
CA VAL A 496 -20.58 23.44 24.06
C VAL A 496 -19.17 23.95 24.35
N VAL A 497 -18.16 23.42 23.66
CA VAL A 497 -16.76 23.85 23.83
C VAL A 497 -16.60 25.32 23.46
N LEU A 498 -17.15 25.76 22.34
CA LEU A 498 -17.09 27.16 21.89
C LEU A 498 -17.72 28.11 22.91
N LEU A 499 -18.93 27.79 23.41
CA LEU A 499 -19.60 28.62 24.41
C LEU A 499 -18.83 28.67 25.74
N THR A 500 -18.18 27.57 26.11
CA THR A 500 -17.36 27.49 27.33
C THR A 500 -16.07 28.31 27.18
N LEU A 501 -15.42 28.24 26.02
CA LEU A 501 -14.23 29.03 25.69
C LEU A 501 -14.53 30.52 25.61
N VAL A 502 -15.63 30.93 24.97
CA VAL A 502 -16.08 32.34 24.96
C VAL A 502 -16.28 32.84 26.39
N ARG A 503 -16.85 32.03 27.28
CA ARG A 503 -17.07 32.42 28.68
C ARG A 503 -15.77 32.55 29.49
N LEU A 504 -14.80 31.67 29.26
CA LEU A 504 -13.50 31.68 29.94
C LEU A 504 -12.57 32.78 29.40
N ALA A 505 -12.58 33.00 28.08
CA ALA A 505 -11.69 33.93 27.41
C ALA A 505 -12.15 35.40 27.53
N THR A 506 -13.43 35.67 27.79
CA THR A 506 -13.92 37.06 27.86
C THR A 506 -13.67 37.67 29.26
N PRO A 507 -12.72 38.62 29.42
CA PRO A 507 -12.43 39.23 30.70
C PRO A 507 -13.64 39.98 31.25
N ARG A 508 -13.84 39.95 32.58
CA ARG A 508 -14.97 40.60 33.26
C ARG A 508 -15.12 42.09 32.90
N ARG A 509 -14.00 42.77 32.60
CA ARG A 509 -13.96 44.19 32.20
C ARG A 509 -14.62 44.43 30.83
N ILE A 510 -14.34 43.56 29.84
CA ILE A 510 -14.93 43.64 28.49
C ILE A 510 -16.42 43.29 28.53
N ARG A 511 -16.81 42.29 29.34
CA ARG A 511 -18.23 41.95 29.56
C ARG A 511 -19.04 43.16 30.04
N LEU A 512 -18.49 44.00 30.92
CA LEU A 512 -19.17 45.18 31.45
C LEU A 512 -19.39 46.30 30.41
N GLY A 513 -18.57 46.37 29.35
CA GLY A 513 -18.73 47.30 28.22
C GLY A 513 -19.55 46.76 27.03
N ALA A 514 -20.08 45.53 27.16
CA ALA A 514 -20.86 44.89 26.11
C ALA A 514 -22.23 45.55 25.91
N ARG A 515 -22.74 45.51 24.67
CA ARG A 515 -24.08 46.03 24.30
C ARG A 515 -25.20 45.39 25.13
N THR A 516 -25.04 44.13 25.52
CA THR A 516 -26.00 43.40 26.34
C THR A 516 -26.14 44.00 27.73
N ASN A 517 -25.07 44.52 28.33
CA ASN A 517 -25.12 45.19 29.64
C ASN A 517 -25.80 46.56 29.57
N LEU A 518 -25.60 47.29 28.48
CA LEU A 518 -26.32 48.54 28.22
C LEU A 518 -27.82 48.29 28.00
N ALA A 519 -28.18 47.23 27.28
CA ALA A 519 -29.58 46.82 27.09
C ALA A 519 -30.24 46.41 28.43
N ASP A 520 -29.53 45.66 29.30
CA ASP A 520 -30.01 45.31 30.64
C ASP A 520 -30.21 46.55 31.52
N ALA A 521 -29.28 47.52 31.47
CA ALA A 521 -29.40 48.78 32.19
C ALA A 521 -30.57 49.64 31.70
N TRP A 522 -30.77 49.70 30.38
CA TRP A 522 -31.87 50.42 29.75
C TRP A 522 -33.23 49.81 30.10
N MET A 523 -33.37 48.49 29.95
CA MET A 523 -34.59 47.77 30.32
C MET A 523 -34.90 47.89 31.81
N SER A 524 -33.87 47.82 32.67
CA SER A 524 -34.05 48.04 34.12
C SER A 524 -34.56 49.45 34.41
N ARG A 525 -34.03 50.46 33.72
CA ARG A 525 -34.47 51.85 33.84
C ARG A 525 -35.91 52.06 33.36
N LEU A 526 -36.28 51.44 32.24
CA LEU A 526 -37.64 51.51 31.69
C LEU A 526 -38.67 50.85 32.61
N THR A 527 -38.33 49.71 33.18
CA THR A 527 -39.26 48.88 33.96
C THR A 527 -39.39 49.35 35.41
N LEU A 528 -38.29 49.75 36.05
CA LEU A 528 -38.29 50.21 37.45
C LEU A 528 -38.47 51.73 37.58
N GLY A 529 -38.30 52.49 36.51
CA GLY A 529 -38.44 53.95 36.49
C GLY A 529 -37.19 54.70 36.98
N ARG A 530 -37.19 56.03 36.80
CA ARG A 530 -36.07 56.91 37.20
C ARG A 530 -36.25 57.41 38.64
N LYS A 531 -35.16 57.47 39.41
CA LYS A 531 -35.09 58.22 40.66
C LYS A 531 -35.33 59.70 40.33
N THR A 532 -36.26 60.32 41.05
CA THR A 532 -36.59 61.75 40.95
C THR A 532 -35.89 62.51 42.05
#